data_AF-A0A7K8THG9-F1
#
_entry.id   AF-A0A7K8THG9-F1
#
_cell.length_a   1.000
_cell.length_b   1.000
_cell.length_c   1.000
_cell.angle_alpha   90.00
_cell.angle_beta   90.00
_cell.angle_gamma   90.00
#
_symmetry.space_group_name_H-M   'P 1'
#
loop_
_entity.id
_entity.type
_entity.pdbx_description
1 polymer ?
#
loop_
_entity_poly.entity_id
_entity_poly.type
_entity_poly.pdbx_seq_one_letter_code
_entity_poly.pdbx_strand_id
1 'polypeptide(L)'
;MATTRHGPRGTQITAMSLLVLLDLLGARHPAIHSHFSRTHHWFLRLVAIEQRLRRLGLLHALPQDQPFFRLSPAPGPVEDDHVPFLQRGVPVLHLIPLPFPRVWHTLEDTEDNLHPPTVEDLCKILLVFVAEFLQL
;
A
#
# COMPACT_ATOMS: atom_id res chain seq x y z
N MET A 1 -12.40 15.43 23.00
CA MET A 1 -12.25 15.50 21.53
C MET A 1 -11.09 16.44 21.22
N ALA A 2 -10.02 15.94 20.61
CA ALA A 2 -8.87 16.78 20.27
C ALA A 2 -9.21 17.68 19.08
N THR A 3 -9.19 18.98 19.28
CA THR A 3 -9.41 20.00 18.24
C THR A 3 -8.07 20.29 17.55
N THR A 4 -7.86 19.71 16.38
CA THR A 4 -6.76 20.11 15.51
C THR A 4 -7.04 21.50 14.95
N ARG A 5 -6.14 22.46 15.19
CA ARG A 5 -6.24 23.82 14.68
C ARG A 5 -6.04 23.81 13.17
N HIS A 6 -7.09 24.09 12.41
CA HIS A 6 -7.00 24.31 10.96
C HIS A 6 -6.48 25.73 10.67
N GLY A 7 -5.54 25.83 9.72
CA GLY A 7 -5.18 27.12 9.11
C GLY A 7 -6.38 27.75 8.38
N PRO A 8 -6.31 29.03 7.99
CA PRO A 8 -7.50 29.86 7.72
C PRO A 8 -8.44 29.44 6.57
N ARG A 9 -8.18 28.32 5.86
CA ARG A 9 -8.89 27.93 4.63
C ARG A 9 -9.08 26.42 4.37
N GLY A 10 -8.94 25.53 5.37
CA GLY A 10 -9.01 24.07 5.14
C GLY A 10 -10.01 23.32 6.04
N THR A 11 -10.66 22.29 5.51
CA THR A 11 -11.38 21.25 6.27
C THR A 11 -10.44 20.12 6.70
N GLN A 12 -10.88 19.24 7.61
CA GLN A 12 -10.15 18.02 7.98
C GLN A 12 -9.79 17.15 6.77
N ILE A 13 -10.70 17.06 5.79
CA ILE A 13 -10.48 16.31 4.54
C ILE A 13 -9.34 16.93 3.72
N THR A 14 -9.34 18.26 3.56
CA THR A 14 -8.28 18.94 2.79
C THR A 14 -6.91 18.93 3.50
N ALA A 15 -6.86 18.59 4.79
CA ALA A 15 -5.63 18.46 5.54
C ALA A 15 -4.94 17.09 5.34
N MET A 16 -5.60 16.11 4.71
CA MET A 16 -5.02 14.80 4.43
C MET A 16 -4.02 14.90 3.27
N SER A 17 -2.73 14.86 3.59
CA SER A 17 -1.65 14.92 2.58
C SER A 17 -1.64 13.69 1.64
N LEU A 18 -1.94 12.51 2.20
CA LEU A 18 -2.00 11.24 1.49
C LEU A 18 -2.83 10.26 2.32
N LEU A 19 -3.80 9.60 1.73
CA LEU A 19 -4.47 8.43 2.30
C LEU A 19 -3.78 7.18 1.75
N VAL A 20 -3.06 6.45 2.60
CA VAL A 20 -2.53 5.13 2.27
C VAL A 20 -3.52 4.10 2.79
N LEU A 21 -4.24 3.43 1.88
CA LEU A 21 -5.23 2.41 2.22
C LEU A 21 -4.62 1.03 1.96
N LEU A 22 -4.57 0.19 3.00
CA LEU A 22 -4.11 -1.18 2.92
C LEU A 22 -5.33 -2.09 2.93
N ASP A 23 -5.43 -2.98 1.96
CA ASP A 23 -6.52 -3.97 1.92
C ASP A 23 -6.05 -5.29 1.29
N LEU A 24 -6.65 -6.40 1.74
CA LEU A 24 -6.40 -7.78 1.28
C LEU A 24 -4.92 -8.21 1.28
N LEU A 25 -4.14 -7.74 2.26
CA LEU A 25 -2.74 -8.11 2.44
C LEU A 25 -2.60 -9.26 3.44
N GLY A 26 -1.71 -10.20 3.14
CA GLY A 26 -1.43 -11.35 4.01
C GLY A 26 -1.07 -12.61 3.24
N ALA A 27 -1.64 -12.78 2.05
CA ALA A 27 -1.35 -13.92 1.19
C ALA A 27 0.08 -13.88 0.62
N ARG A 28 0.55 -15.03 0.15
CA ARG A 28 1.86 -15.18 -0.48
C ARG A 28 1.94 -14.42 -1.83
N HIS A 29 3.06 -13.74 -2.07
CA HIS A 29 3.41 -13.04 -3.33
C HIS A 29 2.30 -12.12 -3.92
N PRO A 30 1.82 -11.11 -3.18
CA PRO A 30 0.86 -10.15 -3.70
C PRO A 30 1.44 -9.38 -4.89
N ALA A 31 0.58 -9.02 -5.85
CA ALA A 31 0.94 -8.14 -6.96
C ALA A 31 0.18 -6.82 -6.82
N ILE A 32 0.83 -5.82 -6.23
CA ILE A 32 0.26 -4.51 -5.93
C ILE A 32 0.67 -3.55 -7.05
N HIS A 33 -0.27 -2.74 -7.54
CA HIS A 33 -0.08 -1.89 -8.71
C HIS A 33 -0.36 -0.42 -8.37
N SER A 34 0.09 0.49 -9.24
CA SER A 34 -0.28 1.90 -9.13
C SER A 34 -1.68 2.13 -9.71
N HIS A 35 -2.65 2.48 -8.85
CA HIS A 35 -4.04 2.74 -9.26
C HIS A 35 -4.29 4.18 -9.73
N PHE A 36 -3.52 5.16 -9.24
CA PHE A 36 -3.78 6.58 -9.50
C PHE A 36 -2.52 7.31 -9.98
N SER A 37 -2.64 8.04 -11.10
CA SER A 37 -1.54 8.83 -11.65
C SER A 37 -1.03 9.90 -10.67
N ARG A 38 -1.93 10.53 -9.90
CA ARG A 38 -1.60 11.60 -8.94
C ARG A 38 -0.64 11.15 -7.83
N THR A 39 -0.69 9.87 -7.44
CA THR A 39 0.13 9.30 -6.37
C THR A 39 1.15 8.28 -6.88
N HIS A 40 1.31 8.17 -8.21
CA HIS A 40 2.25 7.23 -8.83
C HIS A 40 3.69 7.42 -8.34
N HIS A 41 4.11 8.65 -8.09
CA HIS A 41 5.44 8.93 -7.55
C HIS A 41 5.65 8.33 -6.15
N TRP A 42 4.62 8.30 -5.29
CA TRP A 42 4.68 7.60 -4.00
C TRP A 42 4.72 6.08 -4.17
N PHE A 43 3.99 5.54 -5.14
CA PHE A 43 4.09 4.13 -5.50
C PHE A 43 5.52 3.76 -5.96
N LEU A 44 6.17 4.60 -6.78
CA LEU A 44 7.56 4.40 -7.18
C LEU A 44 8.54 4.45 -6.00
N ARG A 45 8.22 5.17 -4.92
CA ARG A 45 9.01 5.09 -3.67
C ARG A 45 8.93 3.71 -3.04
N LEU A 46 7.75 3.09 -2.98
CA LEU A 46 7.59 1.71 -2.49
C LEU A 46 8.39 0.72 -3.34
N VAL A 47 8.35 0.85 -4.67
CA VAL A 47 9.17 0.05 -5.60
C VAL A 47 10.66 0.20 -5.29
N ALA A 48 11.14 1.44 -5.11
CA ALA A 48 12.55 1.70 -4.83
C ALA A 48 12.98 1.14 -3.46
N ILE A 49 12.12 1.24 -2.44
CA ILE A 49 12.34 0.68 -1.12
C ILE A 49 12.42 -0.84 -1.18
N GLU A 50 11.45 -1.50 -1.83
CA GLU A 50 11.46 -2.95 -2.02
C GLU A 50 12.77 -3.40 -2.68
N GLN A 51 13.15 -2.78 -3.79
CA GLN A 51 14.39 -3.10 -4.51
C GLN A 51 15.63 -2.90 -3.62
N ARG A 52 15.68 -1.83 -2.82
CA ARG A 52 16.79 -1.58 -1.88
C ARG A 52 16.86 -2.68 -0.82
N LEU A 53 15.76 -3.02 -0.18
CA LEU A 53 15.72 -4.04 0.87
C LEU A 53 16.06 -5.44 0.33
N ARG A 54 15.59 -5.78 -0.87
CA ARG A 54 15.98 -7.02 -1.57
C ARG A 54 17.48 -7.09 -1.84
N ARG A 55 18.08 -6.03 -2.39
CA ARG A 55 19.54 -5.98 -2.64
C ARG A 55 20.37 -6.12 -1.37
N LEU A 56 19.86 -5.64 -0.25
CA LEU A 56 20.51 -5.75 1.06
C LEU A 56 20.26 -7.11 1.75
N GLY A 57 19.45 -7.99 1.16
CA GLY A 57 19.09 -9.27 1.77
C GLY A 57 18.26 -9.13 3.05
N LEU A 58 17.49 -8.04 3.18
CA LEU A 58 16.70 -7.73 4.38
C LEU A 58 15.25 -8.24 4.29
N LEU A 59 14.85 -8.75 3.13
CA LEU A 59 13.55 -9.37 2.90
C LEU A 59 13.69 -10.90 2.83
N HIS A 60 12.63 -11.61 3.21
CA HIS A 60 12.50 -13.05 3.01
C HIS A 60 12.30 -13.41 1.53
N ALA A 61 11.73 -12.50 0.74
CA ALA A 61 11.55 -12.67 -0.69
C ALA A 61 12.88 -12.96 -1.42
N LEU A 62 12.89 -14.04 -2.20
CA LEU A 62 14.08 -14.54 -2.88
C LEU A 62 14.39 -13.73 -4.16
N PRO A 63 15.62 -13.79 -4.69
CA PRO A 63 15.98 -13.08 -5.93
C PRO A 63 15.12 -13.46 -7.15
N GLN A 64 14.66 -14.70 -7.23
CA GLN A 64 13.76 -15.17 -8.28
C GLN A 64 12.29 -14.78 -8.06
N ASP A 65 11.95 -14.37 -6.83
CA ASP A 65 10.58 -13.99 -6.52
C ASP A 65 10.25 -12.67 -7.19
N GLN A 66 9.10 -12.69 -7.81
CA GLN A 66 8.51 -11.56 -8.48
C GLN A 66 8.22 -10.41 -7.45
N PRO A 67 8.57 -9.14 -7.73
CA PRO A 67 8.39 -8.01 -6.80
C PRO A 67 6.95 -7.81 -6.33
N PHE A 68 6.71 -7.40 -5.09
CA PHE A 68 5.35 -7.10 -4.63
C PHE A 68 4.75 -5.90 -5.36
N PHE A 69 5.54 -4.84 -5.56
CA PHE A 69 5.11 -3.64 -6.25
C PHE A 69 5.43 -3.71 -7.75
N ARG A 70 4.38 -3.87 -8.56
CA ARG A 70 4.46 -4.04 -10.02
C ARG A 70 4.47 -2.70 -10.74
N LEU A 71 5.40 -2.56 -11.69
CA LEU A 71 5.45 -1.38 -12.57
C LEU A 71 4.39 -1.39 -13.67
N SER A 72 3.74 -2.53 -13.91
CA SER A 72 2.57 -2.59 -14.80
C SER A 72 1.42 -1.75 -14.23
N PRO A 73 0.54 -1.20 -15.10
CA PRO A 73 -0.68 -0.56 -14.63
C PRO A 73 -1.57 -1.56 -13.89
N ALA A 74 -2.42 -1.06 -12.99
CA ALA A 74 -3.44 -1.88 -12.36
C ALA A 74 -4.37 -2.48 -13.45
N PRO A 75 -4.69 -3.79 -13.37
CA PRO A 75 -5.59 -4.45 -14.33
C PRO A 75 -6.98 -3.81 -14.46
N GLY A 76 -7.43 -3.09 -13.44
CA GLY A 76 -8.70 -2.38 -13.43
C GLY A 76 -8.87 -1.52 -12.18
N PRO A 77 -9.92 -0.68 -12.15
CA PRO A 77 -10.29 0.05 -10.93
C PRO A 77 -10.79 -0.92 -9.87
N VAL A 78 -10.65 -0.53 -8.60
CA VAL A 78 -11.21 -1.24 -7.45
C VAL A 78 -11.93 -0.22 -6.59
N GLU A 79 -13.18 -0.50 -6.23
CA GLU A 79 -13.92 0.29 -5.25
C GLU A 79 -13.61 -0.21 -3.84
N ASP A 80 -13.36 0.72 -2.93
CA ASP A 80 -13.02 0.46 -1.53
C ASP A 80 -13.22 1.76 -0.72
N ASP A 81 -12.88 1.76 0.56
CA ASP A 81 -13.09 2.87 1.51
C ASP A 81 -12.47 4.21 1.08
N HIS A 82 -11.51 4.19 0.15
CA HIS A 82 -10.91 5.41 -0.38
C HIS A 82 -11.85 6.21 -1.30
N VAL A 83 -12.91 5.62 -1.86
CA VAL A 83 -13.76 6.25 -2.89
C VAL A 83 -14.33 7.61 -2.44
N PRO A 84 -14.94 7.76 -1.25
CA PRO A 84 -15.44 9.05 -0.80
C PRO A 84 -14.35 10.10 -0.58
N PHE A 85 -13.12 9.70 -0.24
CA PHE A 85 -11.99 10.60 -0.05
C PHE A 85 -11.41 11.06 -1.40
N LEU A 86 -11.27 10.12 -2.33
CA LEU A 86 -10.81 10.38 -3.70
C LEU A 86 -11.74 11.38 -4.41
N GLN A 87 -13.06 11.20 -4.30
CA GLN A 87 -14.07 12.12 -4.84
C GLN A 87 -13.97 13.55 -4.27
N ARG A 88 -13.40 13.70 -3.07
CA ARG A 88 -13.17 15.00 -2.40
C ARG A 88 -11.75 15.54 -2.60
N GLY A 89 -10.97 14.91 -3.49
CA GLY A 89 -9.65 15.38 -3.89
C GLY A 89 -8.51 14.96 -2.97
N VAL A 90 -8.72 14.04 -2.03
CA VAL A 90 -7.64 13.46 -1.22
C VAL A 90 -6.74 12.60 -2.11
N PRO A 91 -5.41 12.78 -2.10
CA PRO A 91 -4.50 11.87 -2.78
C PRO A 91 -4.57 10.47 -2.14
N VAL A 92 -4.78 9.44 -2.94
CA VAL A 92 -4.91 8.04 -2.45
C VAL A 92 -3.76 7.19 -2.98
N LEU A 93 -3.13 6.42 -2.11
CA LEU A 93 -2.24 5.32 -2.45
C LEU A 93 -2.91 4.03 -1.96
N HIS A 94 -3.58 3.31 -2.88
CA HIS A 94 -4.32 2.09 -2.57
C HIS A 94 -3.40 0.88 -2.74
N LEU A 95 -3.08 0.21 -1.64
CA LEU A 95 -2.20 -0.93 -1.55
C LEU A 95 -3.03 -2.19 -1.41
N ILE A 96 -3.57 -2.65 -2.54
CA ILE A 96 -4.38 -3.85 -2.67
C ILE A 96 -3.78 -4.73 -3.79
N PRO A 97 -3.67 -6.05 -3.62
CA PRO A 97 -3.16 -6.92 -4.67
C PRO A 97 -4.20 -7.10 -5.79
N LEU A 98 -3.73 -7.26 -7.03
CA LEU A 98 -4.55 -7.75 -8.15
C LEU A 98 -3.81 -8.88 -8.88
N PRO A 99 -4.40 -10.08 -9.01
CA PRO A 99 -5.72 -10.49 -8.49
C PRO A 99 -5.78 -10.50 -6.95
N PHE A 100 -7.00 -10.47 -6.40
CA PHE A 100 -7.24 -10.64 -4.96
C PHE A 100 -6.74 -12.01 -4.48
N PRO A 101 -6.45 -12.17 -3.17
CA PRO A 101 -6.13 -13.48 -2.60
C PRO A 101 -7.20 -14.50 -2.97
N ARG A 102 -6.78 -15.74 -3.26
CA ARG A 102 -7.71 -16.82 -3.65
C ARG A 102 -8.76 -17.13 -2.58
N VAL A 103 -8.43 -16.85 -1.33
CA VAL A 103 -9.28 -17.07 -0.15
C VAL A 103 -10.23 -15.90 0.13
N TRP A 104 -10.13 -14.79 -0.61
CA TRP A 104 -11.00 -13.63 -0.39
C TRP A 104 -12.48 -14.01 -0.47
N HIS A 105 -13.26 -13.60 0.54
CA HIS A 105 -14.67 -13.93 0.69
C HIS A 105 -14.98 -15.44 0.75
N THR A 106 -14.03 -16.26 1.20
CA THR A 106 -14.28 -17.66 1.54
C THR A 106 -14.06 -17.89 3.04
N LEU A 107 -14.50 -19.04 3.54
CA LEU A 107 -14.22 -19.45 4.93
C LEU A 107 -12.74 -19.79 5.15
N GLU A 108 -11.92 -19.82 4.08
CA GLU A 108 -10.49 -20.08 4.15
C GLU A 108 -9.67 -18.79 4.39
N ASP A 109 -10.30 -17.61 4.44
CA ASP A 109 -9.61 -16.37 4.84
C ASP A 109 -9.37 -16.37 6.37
N THR A 110 -8.41 -17.18 6.78
CA THR A 110 -8.06 -17.49 8.17
C THR A 110 -6.57 -17.27 8.41
N GLU A 111 -6.18 -17.28 9.68
CA GLU A 111 -4.77 -17.16 10.10
C GLU A 111 -3.87 -18.21 9.42
N ASP A 112 -4.36 -19.45 9.25
CA ASP A 112 -3.61 -20.55 8.63
C ASP A 112 -3.22 -20.27 7.17
N ASN A 113 -3.98 -19.41 6.47
CA ASN A 113 -3.71 -19.04 5.08
C ASN A 113 -2.93 -17.72 4.94
N LEU A 114 -2.53 -17.09 6.05
CA LEU A 114 -1.55 -16.02 6.02
C LEU A 114 -0.18 -16.57 5.64
N HIS A 115 0.62 -15.71 5.01
CA HIS A 115 2.03 -15.98 4.74
C HIS A 115 2.92 -15.05 5.56
N PRO A 116 3.33 -15.46 6.78
CA PRO A 116 4.09 -14.61 7.69
C PRO A 116 5.33 -13.94 7.07
N PRO A 117 6.13 -14.62 6.21
CA PRO A 117 7.27 -13.95 5.56
C PRO A 117 6.86 -12.79 4.66
N THR A 118 5.74 -12.89 3.93
CA THR A 118 5.24 -11.77 3.12
C THR A 118 4.81 -10.62 4.03
N VAL A 119 4.09 -10.92 5.11
CA VAL A 119 3.61 -9.90 6.05
C VAL A 119 4.79 -9.14 6.64
N GLU A 120 5.82 -9.84 7.09
CA GLU A 120 7.02 -9.20 7.64
C GLU A 120 7.74 -8.32 6.60
N ASP A 121 7.87 -8.78 5.36
CA ASP A 121 8.50 -8.01 4.30
C ASP A 121 7.71 -6.74 3.94
N LEU A 122 6.38 -6.84 3.84
CA LEU A 122 5.51 -5.68 3.63
C LEU A 122 5.60 -4.69 4.79
N CYS A 123 5.62 -5.18 6.03
CA CYS A 123 5.82 -4.33 7.22
C CYS A 123 7.14 -3.56 7.15
N LYS A 124 8.25 -4.20 6.77
CA LYS A 124 9.55 -3.52 6.60
C LYS A 124 9.50 -2.44 5.53
N ILE A 125 8.90 -2.74 4.38
CA ILE A 125 8.77 -1.77 3.27
C ILE A 125 7.93 -0.57 3.71
N LEU A 126 6.80 -0.80 4.37
CA LEU A 126 5.90 0.25 4.84
C LEU A 126 6.52 1.09 5.95
N LEU A 127 7.26 0.47 6.88
CA LEU A 127 7.99 1.20 7.93
C LEU A 127 9.00 2.17 7.32
N VAL A 128 9.78 1.70 6.35
CA VAL A 128 10.73 2.55 5.63
C VAL A 128 10.00 3.63 4.82
N PHE A 129 8.87 3.32 4.19
CA PHE A 129 8.07 4.30 3.47
C PHE A 129 7.56 5.42 4.39
N VAL A 130 7.04 5.07 5.56
CA VAL A 130 6.58 6.04 6.56
C VAL A 130 7.75 6.89 7.07
N ALA A 131 8.90 6.29 7.35
CA ALA A 131 10.10 7.01 7.75
C ALA A 131 10.56 8.00 6.66
N GLU A 132 10.60 7.58 5.39
CA GLU A 132 10.95 8.46 4.26
C GLU A 132 9.91 9.57 4.05
N PHE A 133 8.61 9.25 4.19
CA PHE A 133 7.51 10.21 4.02
C PHE A 133 7.53 11.30 5.11
N LEU A 134 7.81 10.90 6.36
CA LEU A 134 7.86 11.80 7.52
C LEU A 134 9.24 12.43 7.76
N GLN A 135 10.25 12.06 6.97
CA GLN A 135 11.64 12.52 7.11
C GLN A 135 12.22 12.23 8.51
N LEU A 136 12.00 11.01 9.01
CA LEU A 136 12.52 10.52 10.29
C LEU A 136 13.98 10.06 10.22
#